data_AF-A0A6P6TFP8-F1
#
_entry.id   AF-A0A6P6TFP8-F1
#
_cell.length_a   1.000
_cell.length_b   1.000
_cell.length_c   1.000
_cell.angle_alpha   90.00
_cell.angle_beta   90.00
_cell.angle_gamma   90.00
#
_symmetry.space_group_name_H-M   'P 1'
#
loop_
_entity.id
_entity.type
_entity.pdbx_description
1 polymer ?
#
loop_
_entity_poly.entity_id
_entity_poly.type
_entity_poly.pdbx_seq_one_letter_code
_entity_poly.pdbx_strand_id
1 'polypeptide(L)'
;MASSPQLLTTFLFTLFINVTIYHKTEALKVVDPTDGFVSLPLNQSNFEIQRPYNVPVDQRYSYVDGVHKMWVFDTDKPHFPASNTRPRTELRIEGYDYSSGVWQFEGYGYVPSGTSGVCIMQVFGAQLHATTLMLRVYNGNLSYYKNPVIVPNIDNRWFKLNVIHDVEASKVTVFIDGVQMFETDGRGGSDHFFKCGVYTQDDASHRMESRWKGIKILKKN
;
A
#
# COMPACT_ATOMS: atom_id res chain seq x y z
N MET A 1 26.57 59.02 -59.74
CA MET A 1 26.92 59.62 -58.42
C MET A 1 25.77 59.28 -57.48
N ALA A 2 25.91 58.66 -56.32
CA ALA A 2 27.04 58.08 -55.62
C ALA A 2 26.47 57.05 -54.61
N SER A 3 27.39 56.22 -54.13
CA SER A 3 27.36 55.08 -53.21
C SER A 3 26.75 55.28 -51.79
N SER A 4 25.94 54.29 -51.35
CA SER A 4 26.01 53.39 -50.15
C SER A 4 26.44 53.92 -48.74
N PRO A 5 26.30 53.16 -47.61
CA PRO A 5 25.22 52.28 -47.11
C PRO A 5 25.05 52.32 -45.54
N GLN A 6 24.22 51.39 -45.01
CA GLN A 6 24.24 50.76 -43.67
C GLN A 6 23.77 51.55 -42.42
N LEU A 7 22.72 51.03 -41.76
CA LEU A 7 22.96 50.28 -40.51
C LEU A 7 21.86 49.24 -40.21
N LEU A 8 22.38 48.12 -39.73
CA LEU A 8 21.83 46.83 -39.34
C LEU A 8 20.95 46.90 -38.07
N THR A 9 19.88 46.09 -37.98
CA THR A 9 19.31 45.45 -36.74
C THR A 9 17.91 44.89 -37.09
N THR A 10 17.43 43.71 -36.76
CA THR A 10 17.93 42.47 -36.13
C THR A 10 16.83 41.42 -36.40
N PHE A 11 17.23 40.17 -36.63
CA PHE A 11 16.38 38.98 -36.71
C PHE A 11 15.43 38.86 -35.49
N LEU A 12 14.23 38.29 -35.69
CA LEU A 12 13.71 37.26 -34.77
C LEU A 12 12.54 36.47 -35.40
N PHE A 13 12.82 35.18 -35.56
CA PHE A 13 11.92 34.08 -35.88
C PHE A 13 10.84 33.90 -34.80
N THR A 14 9.63 33.52 -35.19
CA THR A 14 8.83 32.57 -34.39
C THR A 14 7.85 31.82 -35.27
N LEU A 15 8.26 30.59 -35.65
CA LEU A 15 7.42 29.57 -36.24
C LEU A 15 6.62 28.91 -35.11
N PHE A 16 5.31 29.14 -35.04
CA PHE A 16 4.44 28.43 -34.12
C PHE A 16 4.24 26.99 -34.62
N ILE A 17 5.04 26.06 -34.11
CA ILE A 17 4.81 24.62 -34.27
C ILE A 17 3.71 24.23 -33.28
N ASN A 18 2.51 23.97 -33.78
CA ASN A 18 1.47 23.28 -33.02
C ASN A 18 1.91 21.83 -32.81
N VAL A 19 2.53 21.54 -31.65
CA VAL A 19 2.74 20.17 -31.18
C VAL A 19 1.42 19.69 -30.60
N THR A 20 0.63 18.98 -31.42
CA THR A 20 -0.55 18.26 -30.94
C THR A 20 -0.06 17.07 -30.12
N ILE A 21 -0.09 17.20 -28.79
CA ILE A 21 0.19 16.10 -27.86
C ILE A 21 -0.92 15.06 -28.03
N TYR A 22 -0.62 13.97 -28.73
CA TYR A 22 -1.44 12.76 -28.70
C TYR A 22 -1.34 12.14 -27.31
N HIS A 23 -2.24 12.52 -26.40
CA HIS A 23 -2.47 11.74 -25.20
C HIS A 23 -3.21 10.46 -25.62
N LYS A 24 -2.45 9.36 -25.73
CA LYS A 24 -3.00 8.02 -25.82
C LYS A 24 -3.67 7.71 -24.47
N THR A 25 -4.96 7.98 -24.35
CA THR A 25 -5.76 7.50 -23.22
C THR A 25 -5.92 5.99 -23.40
N GLU A 26 -5.01 5.21 -22.83
CA GLU A 26 -5.26 3.79 -22.58
C GLU A 26 -6.48 3.72 -21.66
N ALA A 27 -7.56 3.11 -22.15
CA ALA A 27 -8.75 2.91 -21.33
C ALA A 27 -8.37 2.05 -20.12
N LEU A 28 -8.66 2.54 -18.91
CA LEU A 28 -8.51 1.77 -17.68
C LEU A 28 -9.36 0.50 -17.82
N LYS A 29 -8.71 -0.64 -18.03
CA LYS A 29 -9.39 -1.92 -18.05
C LYS A 29 -9.80 -2.24 -16.62
N VAL A 30 -11.10 -2.13 -16.33
CA VAL A 30 -11.68 -2.64 -15.08
C VAL A 30 -11.62 -4.17 -15.16
N VAL A 31 -10.59 -4.75 -14.55
CA VAL A 31 -10.44 -6.19 -14.38
C VAL A 31 -10.96 -6.52 -12.99
N ASP A 32 -11.83 -7.52 -12.87
CA ASP A 32 -12.18 -8.05 -11.56
C ASP A 32 -10.93 -8.67 -10.93
N PRO A 33 -10.37 -8.09 -9.85
CA PRO A 33 -9.13 -8.60 -9.25
C PRO A 33 -9.32 -9.99 -8.64
N THR A 34 -10.56 -10.48 -8.51
CA THR A 34 -10.89 -11.79 -7.96
C THR A 34 -11.11 -12.87 -9.03
N ASP A 35 -10.93 -12.55 -10.32
CA ASP A 35 -11.12 -13.53 -11.40
C ASP A 35 -10.19 -14.75 -11.25
N GLY A 36 -10.79 -15.93 -11.25
CA GLY A 36 -10.12 -17.23 -11.02
C GLY A 36 -9.73 -17.52 -9.56
N PHE A 37 -10.04 -16.64 -8.60
CA PHE A 37 -9.75 -16.87 -7.19
C PHE A 37 -10.90 -17.57 -6.45
N VAL A 38 -10.55 -18.40 -5.47
CA VAL A 38 -11.48 -18.95 -4.48
C VAL A 38 -11.22 -18.29 -3.13
N SER A 39 -12.27 -17.77 -2.51
CA SER A 39 -12.20 -17.24 -1.14
C SER A 39 -12.05 -18.38 -0.14
N LEU A 40 -11.07 -18.26 0.75
CA LEU A 40 -10.81 -19.25 1.79
C LEU A 40 -11.61 -18.92 3.06
N PRO A 41 -11.99 -19.92 3.88
CA PRO A 41 -12.69 -19.69 5.14
C PRO A 41 -11.83 -18.88 6.13
N LEU A 42 -12.26 -17.68 6.50
CA LEU A 42 -11.50 -16.82 7.41
C LEU A 42 -12.35 -16.44 8.62
N ASN A 43 -11.82 -16.64 9.82
CA ASN A 43 -12.51 -16.29 11.06
C ASN A 43 -11.54 -15.70 12.10
N GLN A 44 -12.05 -15.34 13.29
CA GLN A 44 -11.25 -14.66 14.32
C GLN A 44 -10.04 -15.48 14.81
N SER A 45 -10.08 -16.81 14.74
CA SER A 45 -8.93 -17.64 15.13
C SER A 45 -7.75 -17.49 14.18
N ASN A 46 -7.95 -16.94 12.98
CA ASN A 46 -6.88 -16.64 12.03
C ASN A 46 -6.22 -15.27 12.30
N PHE A 47 -6.69 -14.49 13.28
CA PHE A 47 -6.25 -13.12 13.49
C PHE A 47 -5.36 -13.00 14.72
N GLU A 48 -4.05 -13.03 14.50
CA GLU A 48 -3.09 -12.68 15.55
C GLU A 48 -2.93 -11.16 15.61
N ILE A 49 -3.32 -10.54 16.73
CA ILE A 49 -3.15 -9.11 16.96
C ILE A 49 -1.79 -8.84 17.60
N GLN A 50 -0.85 -8.36 16.79
CA GLN A 50 0.44 -7.87 17.24
C GLN A 50 0.27 -6.45 17.78
N ARG A 51 0.78 -6.17 18.98
CA ARG A 51 0.64 -4.88 19.69
C ARG A 51 1.94 -4.48 20.41
N PRO A 52 2.09 -3.25 20.92
CA PRO A 52 3.18 -2.91 21.83
C PRO A 52 3.17 -3.85 23.05
N TYR A 53 4.33 -4.42 23.40
CA TYR A 53 4.38 -5.50 24.40
C TYR A 53 3.83 -5.08 25.77
N ASN A 54 4.01 -3.81 26.14
CA ASN A 54 3.65 -3.25 27.44
C ASN A 54 2.25 -2.60 27.49
N VAL A 55 1.47 -2.69 26.41
CA VAL A 55 0.13 -2.06 26.33
C VAL A 55 -0.92 -3.14 26.06
N PRO A 56 -1.98 -3.28 26.87
CA PRO A 56 -3.07 -4.23 26.60
C PRO A 56 -3.70 -4.09 25.20
N VAL A 57 -4.24 -5.19 24.66
CA VAL A 57 -4.82 -5.22 23.29
C VAL A 57 -5.93 -4.19 23.13
N ASP A 58 -6.87 -4.13 24.07
CA ASP A 58 -8.04 -3.24 24.05
C ASP A 58 -7.71 -1.75 24.11
N GLN A 59 -6.48 -1.39 24.51
CA GLN A 59 -6.00 0.00 24.48
C GLN A 59 -5.43 0.42 23.12
N ARG A 60 -5.29 -0.50 22.17
CA ARG A 60 -4.74 -0.24 20.83
C ARG A 60 -5.53 -0.87 19.68
N TYR A 61 -6.48 -1.74 20.00
CA TYR A 61 -7.31 -2.47 19.07
C TYR A 61 -8.75 -2.55 19.60
N SER A 62 -9.72 -2.46 18.70
CA SER A 62 -11.12 -2.77 18.98
C SER A 62 -11.77 -3.42 17.77
N TYR A 63 -12.72 -4.33 18.00
CA TYR A 63 -13.57 -4.90 16.95
C TYR A 63 -15.03 -4.64 17.29
N VAL A 64 -15.66 -3.73 16.54
CA VAL A 64 -17.04 -3.29 16.76
C VAL A 64 -17.74 -3.23 15.41
N ASP A 65 -18.94 -3.81 15.32
CA ASP A 65 -19.78 -3.81 14.12
C ASP A 65 -19.07 -4.25 12.83
N GLY A 66 -18.21 -5.27 12.95
CA GLY A 66 -17.45 -5.81 11.82
C GLY A 66 -16.22 -5.00 11.42
N VAL A 67 -15.84 -3.98 12.19
CA VAL A 67 -14.69 -3.11 11.92
C VAL A 67 -13.58 -3.35 12.93
N HIS A 68 -12.42 -3.79 12.44
CA HIS A 68 -11.16 -3.77 13.16
C HIS A 68 -10.61 -2.35 13.14
N LYS A 69 -10.52 -1.69 14.30
CA LYS A 69 -9.87 -0.40 14.45
C LYS A 69 -8.57 -0.61 15.21
N MET A 70 -7.45 -0.14 14.66
CA MET A 70 -6.14 -0.26 15.27
C MET A 70 -5.44 1.08 15.30
N TRP A 71 -4.78 1.38 16.41
CA TRP A 71 -3.99 2.61 16.55
C TRP A 71 -2.72 2.34 17.35
N VAL A 72 -1.75 3.22 17.17
CA VAL A 72 -0.52 3.32 17.98
C VAL A 72 -0.14 4.78 18.15
N PHE A 73 0.67 5.04 19.17
CA PHE A 73 1.42 6.29 19.29
C PHE A 73 2.88 6.09 18.89
N ASP A 74 3.54 7.13 18.41
CA ASP A 74 4.97 7.09 18.08
C ASP A 74 5.87 6.80 19.31
N THR A 75 5.38 7.09 20.51
CA THR A 75 6.02 6.79 21.79
C THR A 75 5.76 5.37 22.32
N ASP A 76 4.89 4.59 21.69
CA ASP A 76 4.64 3.22 22.12
C ASP A 76 5.92 2.36 22.03
N LYS A 77 5.90 1.20 22.69
CA LYS A 77 7.02 0.25 22.59
C LYS A 77 6.88 -0.68 21.38
N PRO A 78 7.97 -1.33 20.97
CA PRO A 78 7.94 -2.37 19.95
C PRO A 78 7.01 -3.55 20.30
N HIS A 79 6.84 -4.48 19.36
CA HIS A 79 5.95 -5.62 19.55
C HIS A 79 6.42 -6.61 20.65
N PHE A 80 7.71 -6.70 20.90
CA PHE A 80 8.30 -7.52 21.98
C PHE A 80 9.53 -6.82 22.59
N PRO A 81 9.93 -7.12 23.84
CA PRO A 81 10.94 -6.36 24.58
C PRO A 81 12.30 -6.21 23.89
N ALA A 82 12.79 -7.26 23.23
CA ALA A 82 14.08 -7.27 22.54
C ALA A 82 14.01 -6.77 21.08
N SER A 83 12.85 -6.28 20.62
CA SER A 83 12.68 -5.86 19.23
C SER A 83 13.23 -4.47 18.99
N ASN A 84 14.00 -4.30 17.91
CA ASN A 84 14.45 -2.98 17.43
C ASN A 84 13.47 -2.37 16.42
N THR A 85 12.29 -2.99 16.21
CA THR A 85 11.28 -2.48 15.27
C THR A 85 10.46 -1.37 15.90
N ARG A 86 9.84 -0.53 15.06
CA ARG A 86 8.93 0.52 15.54
C ARG A 86 7.60 -0.06 16.05
N PRO A 87 6.81 0.72 16.81
CA PRO A 87 5.52 0.26 17.34
C PRO A 87 4.55 -0.17 16.26
N ARG A 88 3.65 -1.10 16.60
CA ARG A 88 2.58 -1.53 15.71
C ARG A 88 1.37 -2.01 16.50
N THR A 89 0.20 -1.83 15.90
CA THR A 89 -0.96 -2.66 16.17
C THR A 89 -1.43 -3.22 14.84
N GLU A 90 -1.16 -4.50 14.62
CA GLU A 90 -1.25 -5.10 13.29
C GLU A 90 -1.86 -6.49 13.39
N LEU A 91 -2.78 -6.78 12.48
CA LEU A 91 -3.41 -8.08 12.34
C LEU A 91 -2.53 -8.91 11.39
N ARG A 92 -1.90 -9.96 11.91
CA ARG A 92 -1.27 -11.01 11.11
C ARG A 92 -2.32 -12.09 10.82
N ILE A 93 -2.41 -12.48 9.56
CA ILE A 93 -3.25 -13.61 9.15
C ILE A 93 -2.50 -14.91 9.38
N GLU A 94 -3.09 -15.83 10.15
CA GLU A 94 -2.54 -17.15 10.44
C GLU A 94 -3.29 -18.27 9.71
N GLY A 95 -2.62 -19.40 9.47
CA GLY A 95 -3.19 -20.59 8.82
C GLY A 95 -3.25 -20.50 7.30
N TYR A 96 -2.78 -19.39 6.72
CA TYR A 96 -2.70 -19.14 5.29
C TYR A 96 -1.32 -18.65 4.87
N ASP A 97 -0.29 -19.07 5.60
CA ASP A 97 1.10 -18.84 5.22
C ASP A 97 1.40 -19.66 3.96
N TYR A 98 2.21 -19.11 3.06
CA TYR A 98 2.42 -19.69 1.74
C TYR A 98 3.83 -19.51 1.21
N SER A 99 4.25 -20.44 0.34
CA SER A 99 5.56 -20.46 -0.31
C SER A 99 5.48 -20.60 -1.83
N SER A 100 4.27 -20.76 -2.37
CA SER A 100 3.97 -20.99 -3.78
C SER A 100 2.52 -20.63 -4.11
N GLY A 101 2.21 -20.53 -5.39
CA GLY A 101 0.91 -20.19 -5.95
C GLY A 101 0.61 -18.70 -5.97
N VAL A 102 -0.61 -18.37 -6.40
CA VAL A 102 -1.11 -16.99 -6.48
C VAL A 102 -2.10 -16.74 -5.36
N TRP A 103 -1.74 -15.83 -4.45
CA TRP A 103 -2.50 -15.52 -3.26
C TRP A 103 -2.96 -14.07 -3.27
N GLN A 104 -4.10 -13.83 -2.63
CA GLN A 104 -4.70 -12.51 -2.57
C GLN A 104 -5.21 -12.18 -1.18
N PHE A 105 -4.90 -10.98 -0.72
CA PHE A 105 -5.63 -10.30 0.34
C PHE A 105 -6.67 -9.37 -0.28
N GLU A 106 -7.90 -9.41 0.23
CA GLU A 106 -8.95 -8.42 -0.03
C GLU A 106 -9.40 -7.80 1.30
N GLY A 107 -9.66 -6.49 1.33
CA GLY A 107 -10.30 -5.84 2.48
C GLY A 107 -10.66 -4.39 2.20
N TYR A 108 -11.59 -3.84 2.98
CA TYR A 108 -11.87 -2.40 2.96
C TYR A 108 -11.05 -1.70 4.03
N GLY A 109 -10.15 -0.81 3.59
CA GLY A 109 -9.32 0.01 4.47
C GLY A 109 -9.89 1.42 4.65
N TYR A 110 -9.63 2.04 5.80
CA TYR A 110 -9.88 3.46 6.08
C TYR A 110 -8.74 4.01 6.90
N VAL A 111 -8.22 5.17 6.53
CA VAL A 111 -7.17 5.88 7.26
C VAL A 111 -7.68 7.29 7.60
N PRO A 112 -7.81 7.66 8.88
CA PRO A 112 -8.19 9.03 9.24
C PRO A 112 -7.10 10.04 8.85
N SER A 113 -7.51 11.22 8.39
CA SER A 113 -6.59 12.34 8.17
C SER A 113 -5.77 12.65 9.42
N GLY A 114 -4.54 13.13 9.22
CA GLY A 114 -3.57 13.34 10.30
C GLY A 114 -2.75 12.09 10.64
N THR A 115 -3.04 10.94 10.01
CA THR A 115 -2.20 9.74 10.04
C THR A 115 -1.15 9.82 8.93
N SER A 116 0.14 9.81 9.30
CA SER A 116 1.28 9.83 8.39
C SER A 116 2.42 8.95 8.93
N GLY A 117 3.36 8.57 8.06
CA GLY A 117 4.52 7.75 8.42
C GLY A 117 4.15 6.38 8.96
N VAL A 118 3.17 5.71 8.33
CA VAL A 118 2.65 4.42 8.80
C VAL A 118 2.51 3.43 7.65
N CYS A 119 2.86 2.17 7.89
CA CYS A 119 2.51 1.06 7.01
C CYS A 119 1.16 0.49 7.41
N ILE A 120 0.27 0.32 6.43
CA ILE A 120 -1.10 -0.14 6.66
C ILE A 120 -1.38 -1.55 6.14
N MET A 121 -0.55 -2.05 5.23
CA MET A 121 -0.66 -3.38 4.63
C MET A 121 0.72 -3.90 4.28
N GLN A 122 0.97 -5.18 4.57
CA GLN A 122 2.21 -5.86 4.25
C GLN A 122 1.94 -7.21 3.58
N VAL A 123 2.84 -7.57 2.65
CA VAL A 123 3.16 -8.97 2.37
C VAL A 123 4.51 -9.22 3.03
N PHE A 124 4.48 -9.99 4.12
CA PHE A 124 5.71 -10.38 4.83
C PHE A 124 6.42 -11.51 4.07
N GLY A 125 7.71 -11.68 4.35
CA GLY A 125 8.55 -12.68 3.71
C GLY A 125 9.24 -12.14 2.47
N ALA A 126 10.55 -12.31 2.38
CA ALA A 126 11.37 -12.07 1.20
C ALA A 126 12.70 -12.83 1.37
N GLN A 127 13.50 -12.96 0.31
CA GLN A 127 14.79 -13.68 0.37
C GLN A 127 15.86 -12.89 1.14
N LEU A 128 16.02 -11.60 0.81
CA LEU A 128 17.06 -10.72 1.37
C LEU A 128 16.50 -9.61 2.27
N HIS A 129 15.18 -9.57 2.43
CA HIS A 129 14.46 -8.53 3.17
C HIS A 129 13.40 -9.18 4.07
N ALA A 130 12.83 -8.40 4.99
CA ALA A 130 11.74 -8.89 5.83
C ALA A 130 10.38 -8.95 5.10
N THR A 131 10.20 -8.12 4.07
CA THR A 131 8.90 -7.95 3.41
C THR A 131 9.04 -7.93 1.89
N THR A 132 8.04 -8.49 1.23
CA THR A 132 7.82 -8.41 -0.21
C THR A 132 7.10 -7.11 -0.59
N LEU A 133 6.13 -6.69 0.21
CA LEU A 133 5.37 -5.45 0.01
C LEU A 133 5.16 -4.71 1.33
N MET A 134 5.24 -3.39 1.29
CA MET A 134 4.65 -2.50 2.29
C MET A 134 3.88 -1.39 1.59
N LEU A 135 2.60 -1.23 1.92
CA LEU A 135 1.83 -0.03 1.56
C LEU A 135 1.86 0.94 2.72
N ARG A 136 2.39 2.15 2.49
CA ARG A 136 2.59 3.17 3.52
C ARG A 136 1.81 4.42 3.20
N VAL A 137 1.29 5.08 4.22
CA VAL A 137 0.63 6.37 4.11
C VAL A 137 1.57 7.46 4.60
N TYR A 138 1.80 8.45 3.73
CA TYR A 138 2.52 9.68 4.05
C TYR A 138 1.69 10.88 3.60
N ASN A 139 1.28 11.72 4.54
CA ASN A 139 0.55 12.97 4.30
C ASN A 139 -0.66 12.78 3.36
N GLY A 140 -1.48 11.77 3.61
CA GLY A 140 -2.66 11.44 2.80
C GLY A 140 -2.38 10.63 1.53
N ASN A 141 -1.12 10.38 1.16
CA ASN A 141 -0.77 9.60 -0.02
C ASN A 141 -0.43 8.15 0.35
N LEU A 142 -1.00 7.19 -0.39
CA LEU A 142 -0.63 5.77 -0.31
C LEU A 142 0.55 5.51 -1.25
N SER A 143 1.62 4.90 -0.74
CA SER A 143 2.88 4.65 -1.47
C SER A 143 3.35 3.20 -1.33
N TYR A 144 4.11 2.73 -2.31
CA TYR A 144 4.92 1.51 -2.20
C TYR A 144 6.18 1.83 -1.39
N TYR A 145 6.34 1.26 -0.20
CA TYR A 145 7.34 1.74 0.77
C TYR A 145 7.30 3.28 0.85
N LYS A 146 8.38 3.99 0.51
CA LYS A 146 8.38 5.45 0.46
C LYS A 146 7.96 6.01 -0.92
N ASN A 147 8.20 5.26 -1.98
CA ASN A 147 7.96 5.68 -3.36
C ASN A 147 7.90 4.45 -4.30
N PRO A 148 7.15 4.54 -5.41
CA PRO A 148 6.33 5.68 -5.84
C PRO A 148 5.04 5.84 -5.00
N VAL A 149 4.42 7.02 -5.12
CA VAL A 149 3.02 7.22 -4.69
C VAL A 149 2.12 6.42 -5.64
N ILE A 150 1.26 5.58 -5.07
CA ILE A 150 0.28 4.75 -5.79
C ILE A 150 -1.06 5.49 -5.91
N VAL A 151 -1.54 6.07 -4.81
CA VAL A 151 -2.81 6.81 -4.78
C VAL A 151 -2.68 8.05 -3.91
N PRO A 152 -2.93 9.26 -4.44
CA PRO A 152 -3.00 10.46 -3.60
C PRO A 152 -4.35 10.56 -2.87
N ASN A 153 -4.38 11.29 -1.75
CA ASN A 153 -5.59 11.62 -0.98
C ASN A 153 -6.46 10.37 -0.64
N ILE A 154 -5.83 9.35 -0.06
CA ILE A 154 -6.48 8.09 0.32
C ILE A 154 -7.25 8.16 1.64
N ASP A 155 -7.04 9.23 2.42
CA ASP A 155 -7.57 9.40 3.76
C ASP A 155 -9.07 9.76 3.79
N ASN A 156 -9.68 9.57 4.96
CA ASN A 156 -11.08 9.90 5.24
C ASN A 156 -12.14 9.26 4.32
N ARG A 157 -11.79 8.16 3.68
CA ARG A 157 -12.73 7.33 2.91
C ARG A 157 -12.44 5.85 3.13
N TRP A 158 -13.47 5.04 2.93
CA TRP A 158 -13.26 3.61 2.73
C TRP A 158 -12.75 3.37 1.31
N PHE A 159 -11.77 2.49 1.17
CA PHE A 159 -11.28 2.02 -0.13
C PHE A 159 -11.20 0.50 -0.12
N LYS A 160 -11.57 -0.12 -1.23
CA LYS A 160 -11.36 -1.56 -1.42
C LYS A 160 -9.91 -1.79 -1.83
N LEU A 161 -9.18 -2.60 -1.09
CA LEU A 161 -7.81 -2.99 -1.40
C LEU A 161 -7.79 -4.46 -1.80
N ASN A 162 -7.17 -4.77 -2.94
CA ASN A 162 -6.74 -6.11 -3.27
C ASN A 162 -5.23 -6.11 -3.47
N VAL A 163 -4.52 -7.02 -2.81
CA VAL A 163 -3.08 -7.26 -3.01
C VAL A 163 -2.92 -8.69 -3.47
N ILE A 164 -2.42 -8.88 -4.69
CA ILE A 164 -2.14 -10.19 -5.28
C ILE A 164 -0.64 -10.42 -5.26
N HIS A 165 -0.20 -11.56 -4.75
CA HIS A 165 1.18 -12.03 -4.84
C HIS A 165 1.20 -13.33 -5.64
N ASP A 166 1.79 -13.28 -6.83
CA ASP A 166 2.10 -14.44 -7.67
C ASP A 166 3.56 -14.83 -7.39
N VAL A 167 3.74 -15.92 -6.65
CA VAL A 167 5.07 -16.33 -6.17
C VAL A 167 5.94 -16.82 -7.32
N GLU A 168 5.38 -17.65 -8.20
CA GLU A 168 6.09 -18.23 -9.34
C GLU A 168 6.46 -17.17 -10.40
N ALA A 169 5.54 -16.25 -10.70
CA ALA A 169 5.85 -15.13 -11.59
C ALA A 169 6.72 -14.06 -10.91
N SER A 170 6.93 -14.16 -9.59
CA SER A 170 7.60 -13.15 -8.77
C SER A 170 7.00 -11.76 -9.01
N LYS A 171 5.68 -11.63 -8.87
CA LYS A 171 4.93 -10.38 -9.08
C LYS A 171 3.98 -10.07 -7.94
N VAL A 172 3.89 -8.78 -7.61
CA VAL A 172 2.90 -8.24 -6.68
C VAL A 172 2.09 -7.17 -7.38
N THR A 173 0.77 -7.31 -7.38
CA THR A 173 -0.16 -6.36 -7.99
C THR A 173 -1.09 -5.79 -6.94
N VAL A 174 -1.29 -4.47 -6.96
CA VAL A 174 -2.12 -3.74 -6.01
C VAL A 174 -3.27 -3.06 -6.75
N PHE A 175 -4.49 -3.38 -6.32
CA PHE A 175 -5.71 -2.76 -6.81
C PHE A 175 -6.33 -1.90 -5.71
N ILE A 176 -6.83 -0.73 -6.10
CA ILE A 176 -7.63 0.15 -5.25
C ILE A 176 -8.96 0.38 -5.95
N ASP A 177 -10.06 0.12 -5.25
CA ASP A 177 -11.42 0.30 -5.75
C ASP A 177 -11.68 -0.41 -7.10
N GLY A 178 -11.08 -1.59 -7.27
CA GLY A 178 -11.20 -2.42 -8.49
C GLY A 178 -10.31 -2.00 -9.66
N VAL A 179 -9.45 -1.00 -9.47
CA VAL A 179 -8.50 -0.53 -10.50
C VAL A 179 -7.09 -0.97 -10.14
N GLN A 180 -6.35 -1.55 -11.09
CA GLN A 180 -4.93 -1.84 -10.92
C GLN A 180 -4.15 -0.53 -10.84
N MET A 181 -3.61 -0.21 -9.67
CA MET A 181 -2.88 1.04 -9.44
C MET A 181 -1.37 0.85 -9.50
N PHE A 182 -0.88 -0.37 -9.20
CA PHE A 182 0.55 -0.62 -9.10
C PHE A 182 0.88 -2.10 -9.33
N GLU A 183 2.03 -2.35 -9.95
CA GLU A 183 2.65 -3.68 -10.07
C GLU A 183 4.15 -3.54 -9.82
N THR A 184 4.73 -4.48 -9.10
CA THR A 184 6.17 -4.58 -8.85
C THR A 184 6.59 -6.03 -8.87
N ASP A 185 7.89 -6.27 -9.00
CA ASP A 185 8.46 -7.58 -8.75
C ASP A 185 8.28 -7.97 -7.27
N GLY A 186 8.05 -9.26 -7.04
CA GLY A 186 8.20 -9.91 -5.75
C GLY A 186 9.65 -9.86 -5.28
N ARG A 187 9.91 -10.38 -4.07
CA ARG A 187 11.24 -10.30 -3.44
C ARG A 187 11.80 -11.67 -3.04
N GLY A 188 11.36 -12.73 -3.72
CA GLY A 188 11.69 -14.12 -3.41
C GLY A 188 11.26 -14.53 -2.00
N GLY A 189 11.86 -15.58 -1.46
CA GLY A 189 11.50 -16.14 -0.14
C GLY A 189 10.58 -17.36 -0.26
N SER A 190 10.35 -18.02 0.87
CA SER A 190 9.57 -19.27 0.95
C SER A 190 8.60 -19.29 2.13
N ASP A 191 8.36 -18.15 2.75
CA ASP A 191 7.47 -18.00 3.90
C ASP A 191 6.82 -16.62 3.84
N HIS A 192 5.61 -16.58 3.28
CA HIS A 192 4.86 -15.36 3.06
C HIS A 192 3.54 -15.39 3.81
N PHE A 193 3.11 -14.22 4.30
CA PHE A 193 1.80 -14.04 4.91
C PHE A 193 1.38 -12.57 4.82
N PHE A 194 0.07 -12.36 4.90
CA PHE A 194 -0.52 -11.02 4.84
C PHE A 194 -0.67 -10.41 6.23
N LYS A 195 -0.48 -9.09 6.29
CA LYS A 195 -0.76 -8.30 7.49
C LYS A 195 -1.43 -6.99 7.12
N CYS A 196 -2.37 -6.53 7.93
CA CYS A 196 -2.95 -5.19 7.80
C CYS A 196 -3.01 -4.49 9.15
N GLY A 197 -2.95 -3.17 9.18
CA GLY A 197 -3.06 -2.40 10.42
C GLY A 197 -2.33 -1.09 10.47
N VAL A 198 -1.62 -0.87 11.57
CA VAL A 198 -0.72 0.27 11.73
C VAL A 198 0.64 -0.23 12.18
N TYR A 199 1.65 -0.03 11.36
CA TYR A 199 3.04 -0.26 11.72
C TYR A 199 3.84 1.02 11.45
N THR A 200 4.24 1.70 12.53
CA THR A 200 4.95 2.99 12.50
C THR A 200 6.21 2.91 11.64
N GLN A 201 6.42 3.93 10.82
CA GLN A 201 7.59 4.10 9.95
C GLN A 201 8.32 5.40 10.31
N ASP A 202 9.19 5.85 9.41
CA ASP A 202 9.75 7.20 9.44
C ASP A 202 8.67 8.27 9.22
N ASP A 203 8.95 9.50 9.67
CA ASP A 203 8.07 10.69 9.54
C ASP A 203 6.64 10.48 10.07
N ALA A 204 6.55 9.73 11.19
CA ALA A 204 5.29 9.34 11.80
C ALA A 204 4.57 10.50 12.50
N SER A 205 3.25 10.52 12.36
CA SER A 205 2.39 11.31 13.25
C SER A 205 2.43 10.79 14.67
N HIS A 206 2.16 11.64 15.67
CA HIS A 206 2.10 11.21 17.07
C HIS A 206 1.11 10.07 17.30
N ARG A 207 -0.07 10.13 16.66
CA ARG A 207 -1.06 9.05 16.66
C ARG A 207 -1.32 8.59 15.23
N MET A 208 -1.25 7.29 15.00
CA MET A 208 -1.56 6.67 13.71
C MET A 208 -2.71 5.68 13.88
N GLU A 209 -3.66 5.69 12.97
CA GLU A 209 -4.83 4.81 13.00
C GLU A 209 -5.13 4.26 11.61
N SER A 210 -5.59 3.01 11.56
CA SER A 210 -6.29 2.47 10.40
C SER A 210 -7.47 1.62 10.85
N ARG A 211 -8.43 1.44 9.95
CA ARG A 211 -9.61 0.61 10.16
C ARG A 211 -9.78 -0.34 8.99
N TRP A 212 -10.23 -1.56 9.29
CA TRP A 212 -10.36 -2.63 8.33
C TRP A 212 -11.66 -3.39 8.53
N LYS A 213 -12.33 -3.75 7.44
CA LYS A 213 -13.53 -4.61 7.47
C LYS A 213 -13.61 -5.48 6.21
N GLY A 214 -14.37 -6.56 6.29
CA GLY A 214 -14.59 -7.47 5.17
C GLY A 214 -13.30 -8.10 4.63
N ILE A 215 -12.36 -8.40 5.53
CA ILE A 215 -11.07 -9.02 5.19
C ILE A 215 -11.32 -10.43 4.64
N LYS A 216 -10.68 -10.76 3.52
CA LYS A 216 -10.68 -12.11 2.93
C LYS A 216 -9.28 -12.47 2.47
N ILE A 217 -8.99 -13.77 2.53
CA ILE A 217 -7.85 -14.36 1.81
C ILE A 217 -8.42 -15.21 0.69
N LEU A 218 -7.86 -15.06 -0.50
CA LEU A 218 -8.22 -15.84 -1.66
C LEU A 218 -6.98 -16.50 -2.26
N LYS A 219 -7.18 -17.64 -2.91
CA LYS A 219 -6.13 -18.36 -3.64
C LYS A 219 -6.62 -18.67 -5.04
N LYS A 220 -5.75 -18.51 -6.04
CA LYS A 220 -6.03 -18.93 -7.41
C LYS A 220 -5.81 -20.44 -7.53
N ASN A 221 -6.77 -21.12 -8.15
CA ASN A 221 -6.67 -22.55 -8.45
C ASN A 221 -5.73 -22.83 -9.62
#